data_AF-A0A9K3L5A7-F1
#
_entry.id   AF-A0A9K3L5A7-F1
#
_cell.length_a   1.000
_cell.length_b   1.000
_cell.length_c   1.000
_cell.angle_alpha   90.00
_cell.angle_beta   90.00
_cell.angle_gamma   90.00
#
_symmetry.space_group_name_H-M   'P 1'
#
loop_
_entity.id
_entity.type
_entity.pdbx_description
1 polymer ?
#
loop_
_entity_poly.entity_id
_entity_poly.type
_entity_poly.pdbx_seq_one_letter_code
_entity_poly.pdbx_strand_id
1 'polypeptide(L)'
;MQAAEKITASPFDPEELESEPIKQEYKKLIMDHSNLIEFGSHYDDFDPLGKLSFLDQIEAIEERWDAFFFCFKLMDSLNKEYIEQCENFLSSMKLNEDEYRELLSESHRLMRLDAERERDRM
;
A
#
# COMPACT_ATOMS: atom_id res chain seq x y z
N MET A 1 3.55 -24.56 -6.13
CA MET A 1 3.09 -23.15 -6.09
C MET A 1 3.67 -22.48 -7.32
N GLN A 2 2.82 -21.91 -8.19
CA GLN A 2 3.33 -20.95 -9.18
C GLN A 2 3.76 -19.70 -8.41
N ALA A 3 4.90 -19.11 -8.78
CA ALA A 3 5.33 -17.85 -8.20
C ALA A 3 4.32 -16.76 -8.58
N ALA A 4 4.03 -15.85 -7.66
CA ALA A 4 3.14 -14.73 -7.95
C ALA A 4 3.74 -13.89 -9.09
N GLU A 5 2.98 -13.70 -10.17
CA GLU A 5 3.43 -12.93 -11.32
C GLU A 5 3.51 -11.44 -10.94
N LYS A 6 4.60 -10.79 -11.34
CA LYS A 6 4.78 -9.36 -11.05
C LYS A 6 3.70 -8.55 -11.75
N ILE A 7 3.00 -7.69 -11.00
CA ILE A 7 2.11 -6.69 -11.58
C ILE A 7 2.97 -5.69 -12.38
N THR A 8 2.69 -5.57 -13.67
CA THR A 8 3.41 -4.71 -14.62
C THR A 8 2.51 -3.64 -15.23
N ALA A 9 1.20 -3.83 -15.20
CA ALA A 9 0.24 -2.83 -15.65
C ALA A 9 0.23 -1.62 -14.69
N SER A 10 0.01 -0.43 -15.24
CA SER A 10 -0.28 0.77 -14.46
C SER A 10 -1.77 0.78 -14.07
N PRO A 11 -2.13 1.19 -12.84
CA PRO A 11 -3.53 1.24 -12.40
C PRO A 11 -4.40 2.19 -13.22
N PHE A 12 -3.78 3.20 -13.85
CA PHE A 12 -4.44 4.20 -14.67
C PHE A 12 -3.49 4.80 -15.70
N ASP A 13 -4.06 5.39 -16.74
CA ASP A 13 -3.33 6.18 -17.73
C ASP A 13 -3.16 7.62 -17.21
N PRO A 14 -1.91 8.10 -17.01
CA PRO A 14 -1.65 9.48 -16.59
C PRO A 14 -2.20 10.55 -17.54
N GLU A 15 -2.45 10.21 -18.81
CA GLU A 15 -3.03 11.12 -19.79
C GLU A 15 -4.54 11.35 -19.53
N GLU A 16 -5.25 10.32 -19.05
CA GLU A 16 -6.69 10.34 -18.77
C GLU A 16 -7.06 11.05 -17.45
N LEU A 17 -6.09 11.35 -16.59
CA LEU A 17 -6.34 12.11 -15.36
C LEU A 17 -6.82 13.53 -15.70
N GLU A 18 -8.07 13.84 -15.34
CA GLU A 18 -8.80 15.03 -15.83
C GLU A 18 -8.18 16.38 -15.48
N SER A 19 -7.36 16.46 -14.43
CA SER A 19 -6.79 17.73 -13.98
C SER A 19 -5.32 17.63 -13.54
N GLU A 20 -4.56 18.69 -13.84
CA GLU A 20 -3.16 18.82 -13.43
C GLU A 20 -2.95 18.65 -11.92
N PRO A 21 -3.81 19.18 -11.02
CA PRO A 21 -3.71 18.89 -9.59
C PRO A 21 -3.81 17.40 -9.24
N ILE A 22 -4.69 16.64 -9.90
CA ILE A 22 -4.83 15.19 -9.68
C ILE A 22 -3.56 14.46 -10.15
N LYS A 23 -3.01 14.86 -11.32
CA LYS A 23 -1.73 14.31 -11.82
C LYS A 23 -0.58 14.56 -10.86
N GLN A 24 -0.52 15.74 -10.25
CA GLN A 24 0.52 16.10 -9.29
C GLN A 24 0.36 15.32 -7.98
N GLU A 25 -0.86 15.19 -7.46
CA GLU A 25 -1.11 14.41 -6.25
C GLU A 25 -0.79 12.94 -6.47
N TYR A 26 -1.12 12.36 -7.63
CA TYR A 26 -0.73 11.00 -7.96
C TYR A 26 0.79 10.79 -7.94
N LYS A 27 1.53 11.65 -8.65
CA LYS A 27 3.00 11.59 -8.69
C LYS A 27 3.59 11.69 -7.29
N LYS A 28 3.03 12.59 -6.47
CA LYS A 28 3.43 12.76 -5.08
C LYS A 28 3.14 11.51 -4.26
N LEU A 29 1.96 10.91 -4.41
CA LEU A 29 1.57 9.70 -3.69
C LEU A 29 2.48 8.51 -4.04
N ILE A 30 2.83 8.31 -5.32
CA ILE A 30 3.82 7.30 -5.73
C ILE A 30 5.17 7.55 -5.05
N MET A 31 5.65 8.80 -5.09
CA MET A 31 6.94 9.18 -4.54
C MET A 31 6.96 8.99 -3.02
N ASP A 32 5.96 9.50 -2.31
CA ASP A 32 5.81 9.38 -0.86
C ASP A 32 5.79 7.90 -0.45
N HIS A 33 4.98 7.08 -1.15
CA HIS A 33 4.90 5.64 -0.89
C HIS A 33 6.24 4.94 -1.16
N SER A 34 6.88 5.20 -2.30
CA SER A 34 8.16 4.56 -2.65
C SER A 34 9.26 4.91 -1.64
N ASN A 35 9.35 6.19 -1.25
CA ASN A 35 10.30 6.66 -0.25
C ASN A 35 10.03 6.02 1.11
N LEU A 36 8.76 5.86 1.49
CA LEU A 36 8.41 5.23 2.77
C LEU A 36 8.75 3.73 2.78
N ILE A 37 8.52 3.01 1.68
CA ILE A 37 8.91 1.61 1.56
C ILE A 37 10.43 1.45 1.61
N GLU A 38 11.19 2.33 0.95
CA GLU A 38 12.65 2.33 1.03
C GLU A 38 13.13 2.61 2.47
N PHE A 39 12.52 3.58 3.15
CA PHE A 39 12.80 3.84 4.56
C PHE A 39 12.48 2.62 5.44
N GLY A 40 11.32 2.01 5.26
CA GLY A 40 10.86 0.81 5.97
C GLY A 40 11.70 -0.44 5.72
N SER A 41 12.52 -0.48 4.67
CA SER A 41 13.46 -1.60 4.46
C SER A 41 14.49 -1.77 5.60
N HIS A 42 14.67 -0.74 6.42
CA HIS A 42 15.53 -0.73 7.61
C HIS A 42 14.72 -0.84 8.92
N TYR A 43 13.48 -1.32 8.87
CA TYR A 43 12.57 -1.35 10.03
C TYR A 43 13.16 -2.06 11.27
N ASP A 44 13.96 -3.11 11.07
CA ASP A 44 14.60 -3.86 12.15
C ASP A 44 15.62 -3.01 12.94
N ASP A 45 16.20 -1.98 12.31
CA ASP A 45 17.18 -1.07 12.93
C ASP A 45 16.49 0.09 13.68
N PHE A 46 15.18 0.24 13.56
CA PHE A 46 14.46 1.33 14.21
C PHE A 46 14.36 1.10 15.72
N ASP A 47 14.46 2.19 16.47
CA ASP A 47 14.03 2.17 17.86
C ASP A 47 12.48 2.00 17.95
N PRO A 48 11.93 1.64 19.12
CA PRO A 48 10.50 1.41 19.25
C PRO A 48 9.62 2.60 18.86
N LEU A 49 10.08 3.84 19.04
CA LEU A 49 9.32 5.03 18.63
C LEU A 49 9.37 5.22 17.11
N GLY A 50 10.51 4.93 16.48
CA GLY A 50 10.69 4.91 15.03
C GLY A 50 9.81 3.86 14.36
N LYS A 51 9.72 2.66 14.94
CA LYS A 51 8.81 1.59 14.49
C LYS A 51 7.35 2.03 14.50
N LEU A 52 6.90 2.65 15.60
CA LEU A 52 5.54 3.18 15.72
C LEU A 52 5.27 4.31 14.73
N SER A 53 6.21 5.24 14.59
CA SER A 53 6.08 6.35 13.63
C SER A 53 6.07 5.89 12.18
N PHE A 54 6.80 4.83 11.84
CA PHE A 54 6.73 4.20 10.52
C PHE A 54 5.35 3.59 10.27
N LEU A 55 4.81 2.85 11.24
CA LEU A 55 3.47 2.25 11.15
C LEU A 55 2.38 3.32 10.96
N ASP A 56 2.44 4.43 11.70
CA ASP A 56 1.51 5.54 11.52
C ASP A 56 1.60 6.15 10.11
N GLN A 57 2.82 6.24 9.55
CA GLN A 57 3.03 6.79 8.22
C GLN A 57 2.55 5.86 7.10
N ILE A 58 2.77 4.53 7.23
CA ILE A 58 2.37 3.59 6.17
C ILE A 58 0.85 3.46 6.12
N GLU A 59 0.18 3.40 7.28
CA GLU A 59 -1.28 3.43 7.38
C GLU A 59 -1.86 4.71 6.75
N ALA A 60 -1.26 5.88 7.01
CA ALA A 60 -1.69 7.14 6.40
C ALA A 60 -1.50 7.18 4.86
N ILE A 61 -0.46 6.53 4.33
CA ILE A 61 -0.26 6.40 2.88
C ILE A 61 -1.29 5.45 2.27
N GLU A 62 -1.62 4.35 2.96
CA GLU A 62 -2.66 3.41 2.54
C GLU A 62 -4.04 4.09 2.46
N GLU A 63 -4.41 4.89 3.45
CA GLU A 63 -5.65 5.69 3.43
C GLU A 63 -5.68 6.65 2.22
N ARG A 64 -4.55 7.28 1.88
CA ARG A 64 -4.45 8.13 0.69
C ARG A 64 -4.62 7.35 -0.60
N TRP A 65 -4.08 6.13 -0.68
CA TRP A 65 -4.31 5.25 -1.82
C TRP A 65 -5.78 4.84 -1.94
N ASP A 66 -6.43 4.47 -0.84
CA ASP A 66 -7.84 4.09 -0.84
C ASP A 66 -8.72 5.26 -1.30
N ALA A 67 -8.46 6.48 -0.82
CA ALA A 67 -9.15 7.67 -1.30
C ALA A 67 -8.94 7.91 -2.80
N PHE A 68 -7.72 7.67 -3.30
CA PHE A 68 -7.40 7.80 -4.72
C PHE A 68 -8.17 6.76 -5.54
N PHE A 69 -8.04 5.47 -5.21
CA PHE A 69 -8.70 4.37 -5.91
C PHE A 69 -10.24 4.46 -5.88
N PHE A 70 -10.82 4.95 -4.79
CA PHE A 70 -12.27 5.16 -4.69
C PHE A 70 -12.79 6.11 -5.78
N CYS A 71 -12.09 7.22 -6.04
CA CYS A 71 -12.46 8.15 -7.11
C CYS A 71 -12.46 7.47 -8.49
N PHE A 72 -11.43 6.69 -8.82
CA PHE A 72 -11.33 6.04 -10.13
C PHE A 72 -12.31 4.88 -10.30
N LYS A 73 -12.62 4.16 -9.22
CA LYS A 73 -13.65 3.12 -9.20
C LYS A 73 -15.03 3.70 -9.51
N LEU A 74 -15.35 4.89 -9.00
CA LEU A 74 -16.60 5.58 -9.33
C LEU A 74 -16.66 6.06 -10.79
N MET A 75 -15.51 6.33 -11.40
CA MET A 75 -15.39 6.80 -12.78
C MET A 75 -15.24 5.66 -13.81
N ASP A 76 -15.22 4.39 -13.38
CA ASP A 76 -14.94 3.20 -14.22
C ASP A 76 -13.67 3.35 -15.09
N SER A 77 -12.65 3.98 -14.53
CA SER A 77 -11.42 4.42 -15.24
C SER A 77 -10.18 3.62 -14.86
N LEU A 78 -10.33 2.58 -14.04
CA LEU A 78 -9.23 1.69 -13.68
C LEU A 78 -8.88 0.78 -14.86
N ASN A 79 -7.59 0.59 -15.08
CA ASN A 79 -7.11 -0.30 -16.13
C ASN A 79 -7.52 -1.75 -15.81
N LYS A 80 -8.28 -2.38 -16.72
CA LYS A 80 -8.77 -3.76 -16.57
C LYS A 80 -7.64 -4.77 -16.47
N GLU A 81 -6.54 -4.55 -17.20
CA GLU A 81 -5.35 -5.41 -17.13
C GLU A 81 -4.69 -5.33 -15.74
N TYR A 82 -4.68 -4.14 -15.13
CA TYR A 82 -4.18 -3.98 -13.76
C TYR A 82 -5.05 -4.74 -12.75
N ILE A 83 -6.38 -4.62 -12.86
CA ILE A 83 -7.31 -5.34 -11.99
C ILE A 83 -7.09 -6.86 -12.13
N GLU A 84 -7.04 -7.38 -13.36
CA GLU A 84 -6.82 -8.80 -13.62
C GLU A 84 -5.47 -9.29 -13.09
N GLN A 85 -4.39 -8.52 -13.25
CA GLN A 85 -3.08 -8.86 -12.69
C GLN A 85 -3.10 -8.90 -11.15
N CYS A 86 -3.78 -7.95 -10.49
CA CYS A 86 -3.97 -7.94 -9.04
C CYS A 86 -4.75 -9.16 -8.56
N GLU A 87 -5.87 -9.49 -9.20
CA GLU A 87 -6.69 -10.66 -8.86
C GLU A 87 -5.90 -11.96 -9.02
N ASN A 88 -5.13 -12.10 -10.11
CA ASN A 88 -4.28 -13.26 -10.33
C ASN A 88 -3.14 -13.35 -9.31
N PHE A 89 -2.52 -12.23 -8.96
CA PHE A 89 -1.48 -12.15 -7.93
C PHE A 89 -2.02 -12.64 -6.58
N LEU A 90 -3.16 -12.11 -6.13
CA LEU A 90 -3.79 -12.51 -4.87
C LEU A 90 -4.25 -13.98 -4.89
N SER A 91 -4.87 -14.41 -5.99
CA SER A 91 -5.32 -15.79 -6.19
C SER A 91 -4.16 -16.79 -6.16
N SER A 92 -2.97 -16.42 -6.67
CA SER A 92 -1.75 -17.23 -6.55
C SER A 92 -1.34 -17.50 -5.09
N MET A 93 -1.69 -16.57 -4.19
CA MET A 93 -1.51 -16.67 -2.74
C MET A 93 -2.72 -17.26 -2.01
N LYS A 94 -3.79 -17.62 -2.75
CA LYS A 94 -5.10 -18.05 -2.22
C LYS A 94 -5.77 -17.00 -1.34
N LEU A 95 -5.62 -15.74 -1.72
CA LEU A 95 -6.26 -14.59 -1.08
C LEU A 95 -7.15 -13.88 -2.10
N ASN A 96 -8.19 -13.22 -1.61
CA ASN A 96 -8.87 -12.14 -2.32
C ASN A 96 -8.49 -10.77 -1.72
N GLU A 97 -9.01 -9.68 -2.28
CA GLU A 97 -8.69 -8.31 -1.82
C GLU A 97 -9.06 -8.10 -0.35
N ASP A 98 -10.25 -8.52 0.07
CA ASP A 98 -10.72 -8.35 1.45
C ASP A 98 -9.85 -9.15 2.44
N GLU A 99 -9.55 -10.41 2.11
CA GLU A 99 -8.67 -11.27 2.91
C GLU A 99 -7.24 -10.71 3.00
N TYR A 100 -6.74 -10.12 1.92
CA TYR A 100 -5.43 -9.45 1.93
C TYR A 100 -5.44 -8.20 2.83
N ARG A 101 -6.49 -7.38 2.77
CA ARG A 101 -6.64 -6.19 3.64
C ARG A 101 -6.75 -6.58 5.12
N GLU A 102 -7.49 -7.64 5.43
CA GLU A 102 -7.57 -8.18 6.79
C GLU A 102 -6.20 -8.67 7.27
N LEU A 103 -5.47 -9.41 6.42
CA LEU A 103 -4.12 -9.91 6.74
C LEU A 103 -3.13 -8.76 6.98
N LEU A 104 -3.17 -7.73 6.14
CA LEU A 104 -2.31 -6.55 6.26
C LEU A 104 -2.60 -5.78 7.55
N SER A 105 -3.89 -5.53 7.83
CA SER A 105 -4.33 -4.86 9.05
C SER A 105 -3.88 -5.61 10.31
N GLU A 106 -4.05 -6.95 10.32
CA GLU A 106 -3.58 -7.78 11.43
C GLU A 106 -2.06 -7.74 11.56
N SER A 107 -1.32 -7.72 10.45
CA SER A 107 0.15 -7.62 10.45
C SER A 107 0.61 -6.31 11.08
N HIS A 108 0.05 -5.16 10.68
CA HIS A 108 0.34 -3.86 11.29
C HIS A 108 0.01 -3.84 12.78
N ARG A 109 -1.13 -4.42 13.18
CA ARG A 109 -1.52 -4.54 14.59
C ARG A 109 -0.49 -5.33 15.40
N LEU A 110 -0.02 -6.46 14.88
CA LEU A 110 1.00 -7.28 15.54
C LEU A 110 2.35 -6.55 15.65
N MET A 111 2.79 -5.88 14.57
CA MET A 111 4.01 -5.07 14.56
C MET A 111 3.94 -3.94 15.59
N ARG A 112 2.80 -3.26 15.68
CA ARG A 112 2.54 -2.20 16.67
C ARG A 112 2.65 -2.72 18.10
N LEU A 113 1.99 -3.85 18.39
CA LEU A 113 2.06 -4.47 19.71
C LEU A 113 3.49 -4.88 20.09
N ASP A 114 4.29 -5.32 19.13
CA ASP A 114 5.69 -5.69 19.38
C ASP A 114 6.54 -4.45 19.70
N ALA A 115 6.43 -3.39 18.89
CA ALA A 115 7.10 -2.12 19.15
C ALA A 115 6.69 -1.50 20.50
N GLU A 116 5.41 -1.56 20.89
CA GLU A 116 4.95 -1.10 22.21
C GLU A 116 5.58 -1.90 23.36
N ARG A 117 5.70 -3.22 23.21
CA ARG A 117 6.36 -4.08 24.21
C ARG A 117 7.85 -3.78 24.32
N GLU A 118 8.52 -3.51 23.20
CA GLU A 118 9.94 -3.10 23.21
C GLU A 118 10.10 -1.77 23.94
N ARG A 119 9.24 -0.78 23.64
CA ARG A 119 9.23 0.53 24.31
C ARG A 119 9.04 0.41 25.82
N ASP A 120 8.07 -0.39 26.27
CA ASP A 120 7.74 -0.51 27.69
C ASP A 120 8.80 -1.28 28.51
N ARG A 121 9.76 -1.93 27.84
CA ARG A 121 10.91 -2.61 28.46
C ARG A 121 12.15 -1.72 28.58
N MET A 122 12.16 -0.56 27.92
CA MET A 122 13.23 0.45 28.01
C MET A 122 13.06 1.32 29.25
#